data_AF-A0A961MHC4-F1
#
_entry.id   AF-A0A961MHC4-F1
#
_cell.length_a   1.000
_cell.length_b   1.000
_cell.length_c   1.000
_cell.angle_alpha   90.00
_cell.angle_beta   90.00
_cell.angle_gamma   90.00
#
_symmetry.space_group_name_H-M   'P 1'
#
loop_
_entity.id
_entity.type
_entity.pdbx_description
1 polymer ?
#
loop_
_entity_poly.entity_id
_entity_poly.type
_entity_poly.pdbx_seq_one_letter_code
_entity_poly.pdbx_strand_id
1 'polypeptide(L)'
;MTALRDAAMTSKAWPFEEARRLLKRYEKKAPEKGYVLFETGYGPSGLPHIGTFGEVARTTMIRRAFEVISDIPTRLICFSDDMDGMRKVPENVPNQALLKANIQKPLTAVPDPFGEYPSFGDHNNAMLRRFLDTFGFEYEFYSATEYYKSGQFDAVLRLACERYDAIMAVMLKSLREERQQTYSCFLPIHPETGRVLYVPMKEVNAKDGTITFDDEDGREWTLPVTGGQVKLKWKPDFGARWAALDVDFEMYGKDH
;
A
#
# COMPACT_ATOMS: atom_id res chain seq x y z
N MET A 1 -25.29 -15.52 24.56
CA MET A 1 -25.04 -15.68 23.12
C MET A 1 -26.35 -15.48 22.39
N THR A 2 -26.39 -14.58 21.42
CA THR A 2 -27.59 -14.31 20.61
C THR A 2 -27.77 -15.39 19.55
N ALA A 3 -29.02 -15.73 19.19
CA ALA A 3 -29.32 -16.69 18.11
C ALA A 3 -28.57 -16.39 16.78
N LEU A 4 -28.33 -15.10 16.49
CA LEU A 4 -27.56 -14.66 15.33
C LEU A 4 -26.08 -15.10 15.39
N ARG A 5 -25.45 -14.98 16.56
CA ARG A 5 -24.05 -15.37 16.77
C ARG A 5 -23.86 -16.87 16.63
N ASP A 6 -24.80 -17.67 17.15
CA ASP A 6 -24.74 -19.15 17.03
C ASP A 6 -24.89 -19.61 15.56
N ALA A 7 -25.81 -18.97 14.82
CA ALA A 7 -25.96 -19.19 13.38
C ALA A 7 -24.70 -18.77 12.60
N ALA A 8 -24.11 -17.62 12.94
CA ALA A 8 -22.88 -17.13 12.32
C ALA A 8 -21.67 -18.03 12.59
N MET A 9 -21.55 -18.56 13.81
CA MET A 9 -20.48 -19.47 14.20
C MET A 9 -20.51 -20.80 13.43
N THR A 10 -21.68 -21.22 12.92
CA THR A 10 -21.84 -22.48 12.17
C THR A 10 -22.06 -22.27 10.67
N SER A 11 -22.20 -21.03 10.21
CA SER A 11 -22.40 -20.68 8.80
C SER A 11 -21.23 -21.12 7.92
N LYS A 12 -21.55 -21.73 6.77
CA LYS A 12 -20.61 -22.13 5.72
C LYS A 12 -20.35 -21.04 4.68
N ALA A 13 -20.89 -19.83 4.87
CA ALA A 13 -20.56 -18.71 3.99
C ALA A 13 -19.10 -18.29 4.24
N TRP A 14 -18.34 -18.13 3.16
CA TRP A 14 -16.89 -17.86 3.20
C TRP A 14 -16.48 -16.68 4.09
N PRO A 15 -17.25 -15.58 4.27
CA PRO A 15 -16.82 -14.49 5.16
C PRO A 15 -16.75 -14.95 6.62
N PHE A 16 -17.66 -15.83 7.04
CA PHE A 16 -17.64 -16.40 8.40
C PHE A 16 -16.52 -17.43 8.57
N GLU A 17 -16.09 -18.11 7.50
CA GLU A 17 -14.93 -18.99 7.57
C GLU A 17 -13.65 -18.19 7.85
N GLU A 18 -13.41 -17.11 7.11
CA GLU A 18 -12.24 -16.25 7.34
C GLU A 18 -12.34 -15.50 8.67
N ALA A 19 -13.52 -15.00 9.04
CA ALA A 19 -13.73 -14.35 10.33
C ALA A 19 -13.42 -15.29 11.50
N ARG A 20 -13.81 -16.58 11.43
CA ARG A 20 -13.47 -17.56 12.47
C ARG A 20 -11.97 -17.86 12.51
N ARG A 21 -11.29 -17.92 11.36
CA ARG A 21 -9.81 -18.07 11.33
C ARG A 21 -9.12 -16.88 11.97
N LEU A 22 -9.63 -15.68 11.77
CA LEU A 22 -9.12 -14.47 12.41
C LEU A 22 -9.42 -14.48 13.91
N LEU A 23 -10.65 -14.80 14.32
CA LEU A 23 -11.04 -14.91 15.73
C LEU A 23 -10.17 -15.92 16.48
N LYS A 24 -9.84 -17.05 15.84
CA LYS A 24 -8.94 -18.06 16.38
C LYS A 24 -7.58 -17.51 16.81
N ARG A 25 -7.06 -16.47 16.13
CA ARG A 25 -5.78 -15.83 16.50
C ARG A 25 -5.87 -15.10 17.85
N TYR A 26 -7.06 -14.67 18.26
CA TYR A 26 -7.30 -13.91 19.50
C TYR A 26 -8.04 -14.73 20.58
N GLU A 27 -8.09 -16.06 20.46
CA GLU A 27 -8.74 -16.95 21.45
C GLU A 27 -8.20 -16.78 22.87
N LYS A 28 -6.90 -16.46 23.00
CA LYS A 28 -6.23 -16.33 24.31
C LYS A 28 -6.26 -14.91 24.87
N LYS A 29 -6.13 -13.91 24.00
CA LYS A 29 -6.03 -12.49 24.37
C LYS A 29 -6.45 -11.63 23.19
N ALA A 30 -7.21 -10.57 23.48
CA ALA A 30 -7.51 -9.53 22.51
C ALA A 30 -6.21 -8.81 22.06
N PRO A 31 -6.20 -8.17 20.87
CA PRO A 31 -5.09 -7.33 20.42
C PRO A 31 -4.74 -6.26 21.46
N GLU A 32 -3.45 -5.99 21.67
CA GLU A 32 -3.02 -4.99 22.65
C GLU A 32 -3.47 -3.57 22.28
N LYS A 33 -3.58 -3.29 20.98
CA LYS A 33 -4.15 -2.05 20.42
C LYS A 33 -5.67 -1.91 20.64
N GLY A 34 -6.35 -2.93 21.15
CA GLY A 34 -7.77 -2.90 21.50
C GLY A 34 -8.77 -3.09 20.35
N TYR A 35 -8.30 -3.27 19.12
CA TYR A 35 -9.13 -3.53 17.94
C TYR A 35 -8.44 -4.49 16.97
N VAL A 36 -9.23 -5.11 16.08
CA VAL A 36 -8.72 -5.83 14.91
C VAL A 36 -8.71 -4.89 13.71
N LEU A 37 -7.55 -4.74 13.10
CA LEU A 37 -7.33 -3.90 11.93
C LEU A 37 -7.50 -4.69 10.65
N PHE A 38 -8.53 -4.31 9.89
CA PHE A 38 -8.70 -4.70 8.51
C PHE A 38 -8.06 -3.64 7.61
N GLU A 39 -7.42 -4.07 6.54
CA GLU A 39 -6.84 -3.16 5.55
C GLU A 39 -7.24 -3.58 4.14
N THR A 40 -7.29 -2.60 3.24
CA THR A 40 -7.30 -2.78 1.78
C THR A 40 -6.38 -1.76 1.14
N GLY A 41 -5.54 -2.19 0.19
CA GLY A 41 -4.73 -1.31 -0.65
C GLY A 41 -5.35 -1.04 -2.02
N TYR A 42 -5.05 0.11 -2.61
CA TYR A 42 -5.30 0.37 -4.04
C TYR A 42 -4.29 1.35 -4.63
N GLY A 43 -3.99 1.17 -5.92
CA GLY A 43 -3.17 2.12 -6.69
C GLY A 43 -4.03 3.16 -7.44
N PRO A 44 -3.95 4.46 -7.15
CA PRO A 44 -4.74 5.51 -7.83
C PRO A 44 -4.17 5.90 -9.19
N SER A 45 -3.70 4.93 -9.98
CA SER A 45 -3.11 5.17 -11.31
C SER A 45 -4.14 5.31 -12.44
N GLY A 46 -5.43 5.25 -12.11
CA GLY A 46 -6.56 5.40 -13.01
C GLY A 46 -7.85 5.55 -12.21
N LEU A 47 -8.95 5.81 -12.92
CA LEU A 47 -10.26 5.92 -12.28
C LEU A 47 -10.64 4.61 -11.58
N PRO A 48 -11.21 4.67 -10.36
CA PRO A 48 -11.62 3.48 -9.63
C PRO A 48 -12.67 2.71 -10.42
N HIS A 49 -12.52 1.39 -10.46
CA HIS A 49 -13.44 0.50 -11.15
C HIS A 49 -14.04 -0.52 -10.18
N ILE A 50 -14.95 -1.37 -10.67
CA ILE A 50 -15.65 -2.37 -9.86
C ILE A 50 -14.70 -3.37 -9.15
N GLY A 51 -13.47 -3.53 -9.67
CA GLY A 51 -12.44 -4.37 -9.07
C GLY A 51 -11.94 -3.78 -7.75
N THR A 52 -11.53 -2.50 -7.76
CA THR A 52 -11.12 -1.74 -6.57
C THR A 52 -12.24 -1.70 -5.53
N PHE A 53 -13.48 -1.44 -5.98
CA PHE A 53 -14.65 -1.54 -5.10
C PHE A 53 -14.79 -2.92 -4.48
N GLY A 54 -14.60 -3.96 -5.28
CA GLY A 54 -14.67 -5.34 -4.83
C GLY A 54 -13.67 -5.69 -3.73
N GLU A 55 -12.48 -5.07 -3.73
CA GLU A 55 -11.48 -5.27 -2.67
C GLU A 55 -11.99 -4.73 -1.33
N VAL A 56 -12.50 -3.49 -1.30
CA VAL A 56 -13.10 -2.89 -0.10
C VAL A 56 -14.35 -3.64 0.33
N ALA A 57 -15.22 -4.01 -0.62
CA ALA A 57 -16.45 -4.73 -0.37
C ALA A 57 -16.21 -6.10 0.27
N ARG A 58 -15.29 -6.91 -0.29
CA ARG A 58 -15.00 -8.26 0.24
C ARG A 58 -14.36 -8.21 1.63
N THR A 59 -13.42 -7.30 1.86
CA THR A 59 -12.83 -7.11 3.20
C THR A 59 -13.90 -6.67 4.20
N THR A 60 -14.81 -5.79 3.80
CA THR A 60 -15.96 -5.37 4.63
C THR A 60 -16.89 -6.53 4.95
N MET A 61 -17.14 -7.46 4.02
CA MET A 61 -17.96 -8.66 4.30
C MET A 61 -17.35 -9.50 5.43
N ILE A 62 -16.03 -9.69 5.44
CA ILE A 62 -15.33 -10.42 6.51
C ILE A 62 -15.36 -9.62 7.81
N ARG A 63 -15.09 -8.31 7.77
CA ARG A 63 -15.15 -7.43 8.94
C ARG A 63 -16.52 -7.49 9.62
N ARG A 64 -17.61 -7.37 8.85
CA ARG A 64 -18.97 -7.50 9.37
C ARG A 64 -19.25 -8.92 9.91
N ALA A 65 -18.77 -9.96 9.23
CA ALA A 65 -18.88 -11.33 9.73
C ALA A 65 -18.13 -11.52 11.07
N PHE A 66 -16.97 -10.89 11.22
CA PHE A 66 -16.18 -10.89 12.45
C PHE A 66 -16.90 -10.18 13.59
N GLU A 67 -17.47 -8.99 13.36
CA GLU A 67 -18.27 -8.24 14.34
C GLU A 67 -19.49 -9.03 14.84
N VAL A 68 -20.08 -9.88 14.01
CA VAL A 68 -21.21 -10.74 14.44
C VAL A 68 -20.76 -11.84 15.39
N ILE A 69 -19.52 -12.34 15.26
CA ILE A 69 -19.00 -13.46 16.04
C ILE A 69 -18.06 -13.07 17.19
N SER A 70 -17.70 -11.79 17.27
CA SER A 70 -16.68 -11.25 18.19
C SER A 70 -17.11 -9.89 18.72
N ASP A 71 -16.81 -9.64 20.00
CA ASP A 71 -17.04 -8.35 20.65
C ASP A 71 -15.81 -7.43 20.55
N ILE A 72 -14.74 -7.87 19.86
CA ILE A 72 -13.52 -7.07 19.67
C ILE A 72 -13.82 -5.96 18.64
N PRO A 73 -13.56 -4.68 18.96
CA PRO A 73 -13.72 -3.58 18.02
C PRO A 73 -12.94 -3.79 16.72
N THR A 74 -13.43 -3.22 15.62
CA THR A 74 -12.77 -3.33 14.31
C THR A 74 -12.52 -1.95 13.73
N ARG A 75 -11.47 -1.84 12.92
CA ARG A 75 -11.18 -0.68 12.06
C ARG A 75 -10.93 -1.17 10.64
N LEU A 76 -11.20 -0.33 9.65
CA LEU A 76 -10.90 -0.60 8.25
C LEU A 76 -10.10 0.57 7.67
N ILE A 77 -8.88 0.30 7.23
CA ILE A 77 -8.07 1.26 6.46
C ILE A 77 -8.22 0.97 4.98
N CYS A 78 -8.53 2.01 4.21
CA CYS A 78 -8.34 2.04 2.76
C CYS A 78 -7.06 2.84 2.46
N PHE A 79 -5.99 2.12 2.12
CA PHE A 79 -4.66 2.69 1.90
C PHE A 79 -4.45 2.95 0.41
N SER A 80 -4.09 4.19 0.07
CA SER A 80 -3.78 4.60 -1.29
C SER A 80 -2.29 4.55 -1.55
N ASP A 81 -1.84 3.75 -2.51
CA ASP A 81 -0.46 3.70 -3.00
C ASP A 81 -0.12 4.91 -3.90
N ASP A 82 -0.56 6.12 -3.51
CA ASP A 82 -0.47 7.37 -4.28
C ASP A 82 0.93 8.00 -4.40
N MET A 83 1.92 7.35 -3.78
CA MET A 83 3.35 7.63 -3.98
C MET A 83 3.95 6.81 -5.13
N ASP A 84 3.23 5.82 -5.67
CA ASP A 84 3.71 5.03 -6.80
C ASP A 84 4.00 5.90 -8.02
N GLY A 85 5.06 5.56 -8.74
CA GLY A 85 5.40 6.23 -9.98
C GLY A 85 4.36 5.91 -11.07
N MET A 86 3.89 6.93 -11.80
CA MET A 86 2.97 6.74 -12.91
C MET A 86 3.66 5.96 -14.05
N ARG A 87 3.39 4.65 -14.14
CA ARG A 87 4.07 3.75 -15.09
C ARG A 87 3.51 3.81 -16.51
N LYS A 88 2.22 4.13 -16.64
CA LYS A 88 1.49 4.15 -17.91
C LYS A 88 0.45 5.26 -17.86
N VAL A 89 0.07 5.76 -19.03
CA VAL A 89 -1.03 6.72 -19.18
C VAL A 89 -2.30 5.94 -19.50
N PRO A 90 -3.37 6.05 -18.69
CA PRO A 90 -4.66 5.45 -19.03
C PRO A 90 -5.24 6.09 -20.28
N GLU A 91 -5.80 5.30 -21.19
CA GLU A 91 -6.33 5.82 -22.46
C GLU A 91 -7.68 6.55 -22.28
N ASN A 92 -8.37 6.27 -21.18
CA ASN A 92 -9.70 6.79 -20.88
C ASN A 92 -9.70 8.12 -20.08
N VAL A 93 -8.55 8.77 -19.93
CA VAL A 93 -8.42 10.07 -19.25
C VAL A 93 -8.01 11.18 -20.24
N PRO A 94 -8.45 12.43 -20.03
CA PRO A 94 -8.08 13.54 -20.91
C PRO A 94 -6.60 13.91 -20.77
N ASN A 95 -6.13 14.87 -21.57
CA ASN A 95 -4.81 15.48 -21.45
C ASN A 95 -3.63 14.47 -21.49
N GLN A 96 -3.68 13.55 -22.46
CA GLN A 96 -2.66 12.51 -22.66
C GLN A 96 -1.22 13.04 -22.72
N ALA A 97 -0.99 14.20 -23.34
CA ALA A 97 0.34 14.82 -23.43
C ALA A 97 0.88 15.25 -22.05
N LEU A 98 0.02 15.84 -21.20
CA LEU A 98 0.35 16.22 -19.83
C LEU A 98 0.78 15.01 -19.01
N LEU A 99 0.05 13.89 -19.13
CA LEU A 99 0.36 12.66 -18.42
C LEU A 99 1.66 12.02 -18.94
N LYS A 100 1.85 11.96 -20.26
CA LYS A 100 3.11 11.44 -20.85
C LYS A 100 4.34 12.21 -20.36
N ALA A 101 4.22 13.52 -20.16
CA ALA A 101 5.31 14.36 -19.65
C ALA A 101 5.64 14.13 -18.15
N ASN A 102 4.79 13.42 -17.40
CA ASN A 102 4.95 13.19 -15.97
C ASN A 102 5.12 11.70 -15.61
N ILE A 103 5.48 10.86 -16.58
CA ILE A 103 5.77 9.44 -16.36
C ILE A 103 6.83 9.26 -15.26
N GLN A 104 6.62 8.22 -14.46
CA GLN A 104 7.42 7.84 -13.28
C GLN A 104 7.40 8.84 -12.13
N LYS A 105 6.79 10.02 -12.22
CA LYS A 105 6.54 10.83 -11.02
C LYS A 105 5.52 10.15 -10.11
N PRO A 106 5.60 10.32 -8.78
CA PRO A 106 4.54 9.92 -7.86
C PRO A 106 3.18 10.41 -8.34
N LEU A 107 2.12 9.60 -8.21
CA LEU A 107 0.77 9.97 -8.67
C LEU A 107 0.26 11.28 -8.06
N THR A 108 0.63 11.53 -6.80
CA THR A 108 0.40 12.79 -6.07
C THR A 108 1.20 14.00 -6.57
N ALA A 109 2.17 13.80 -7.48
CA ALA A 109 2.95 14.85 -8.13
C ALA A 109 2.62 15.01 -9.62
N VAL A 110 1.78 14.14 -10.19
CA VAL A 110 1.27 14.26 -11.56
C VAL A 110 0.10 15.25 -11.55
N PRO A 111 0.10 16.31 -12.37
CA PRO A 111 -1.03 17.24 -12.43
C PRO A 111 -2.34 16.53 -12.82
N ASP A 112 -3.46 16.97 -12.23
CA ASP A 112 -4.78 16.41 -12.54
C ASP A 112 -5.16 16.70 -14.00
N PRO A 113 -5.36 15.68 -14.87
CA PRO A 113 -5.79 15.89 -16.24
C PRO A 113 -7.21 16.47 -16.34
N PHE A 114 -8.01 16.46 -15.28
CA PHE A 114 -9.36 17.05 -15.26
C PHE A 114 -9.38 18.49 -14.71
N GLY A 115 -8.34 18.90 -13.97
CA GLY A 115 -8.22 20.24 -13.38
C GLY A 115 -9.13 20.49 -12.17
N GLU A 116 -9.60 19.44 -11.49
CA GLU A 116 -10.52 19.53 -10.36
C GLU A 116 -9.81 19.36 -9.01
N TYR A 117 -8.69 18.62 -8.99
CA TYR A 117 -7.93 18.28 -7.78
C TYR A 117 -6.44 18.68 -7.93
N PRO A 118 -5.66 18.72 -6.83
CA PRO A 118 -4.26 19.12 -6.88
C PRO A 118 -3.38 18.22 -7.74
N SER A 119 -3.70 16.93 -7.83
CA SER A 119 -2.95 15.94 -8.62
C SER A 119 -3.86 14.85 -9.17
N PHE A 120 -3.33 14.05 -10.11
CA PHE A 120 -4.01 12.88 -10.65
C PHE A 120 -4.27 11.83 -9.57
N GLY A 121 -3.32 11.64 -8.64
CA GLY A 121 -3.53 10.81 -7.45
C GLY A 121 -4.70 11.33 -6.59
N ASP A 122 -4.72 12.62 -6.30
CA ASP A 122 -5.80 13.25 -5.50
C ASP A 122 -7.17 13.12 -6.17
N HIS A 123 -7.23 13.28 -7.49
CA HIS A 123 -8.46 13.08 -8.27
C HIS A 123 -9.00 11.66 -8.10
N ASN A 124 -8.16 10.65 -8.37
CA ASN A 124 -8.57 9.26 -8.27
C ASN A 124 -8.90 8.86 -6.82
N ASN A 125 -8.15 9.40 -5.85
CA ASN A 125 -8.44 9.25 -4.42
C ASN A 125 -9.81 9.82 -4.04
N ALA A 126 -10.16 11.00 -4.56
CA ALA A 126 -11.48 11.61 -4.34
C ALA A 126 -12.60 10.81 -5.00
N MET A 127 -12.38 10.29 -6.21
CA MET A 127 -13.36 9.42 -6.88
C MET A 127 -13.60 8.13 -6.11
N LEU A 128 -12.56 7.50 -5.58
CA LEU A 128 -12.71 6.29 -4.76
C LEU A 128 -13.51 6.60 -3.50
N ARG A 129 -13.11 7.64 -2.74
CA ARG A 129 -13.80 8.02 -1.50
C ARG A 129 -15.27 8.30 -1.75
N ARG A 130 -15.59 9.12 -2.76
CA ARG A 130 -16.97 9.39 -3.16
C ARG A 130 -17.74 8.10 -3.47
N PHE A 131 -17.11 7.16 -4.17
CA PHE A 131 -17.73 5.88 -4.49
C PHE A 131 -17.98 5.05 -3.22
N LEU A 132 -17.03 4.94 -2.30
CA LEU A 132 -17.21 4.23 -1.03
C LEU A 132 -18.26 4.90 -0.12
N ASP A 133 -18.22 6.22 0.00
CA ASP A 133 -19.15 6.99 0.84
C ASP A 133 -20.59 6.85 0.33
N THR A 134 -20.79 6.83 -0.99
CA THR A 134 -22.12 6.64 -1.62
C THR A 134 -22.76 5.30 -1.20
N PHE A 135 -21.95 4.28 -0.95
CA PHE A 135 -22.43 2.94 -0.54
C PHE A 135 -22.40 2.75 0.99
N GLY A 136 -22.06 3.80 1.75
CA GLY A 136 -22.09 3.76 3.22
C GLY A 136 -20.98 2.93 3.86
N PHE A 137 -19.82 2.82 3.20
CA PHE A 137 -18.66 2.15 3.81
C PHE A 137 -18.11 2.98 4.99
N GLU A 138 -17.81 2.32 6.09
CA GLU A 138 -17.10 2.90 7.23
C GLU A 138 -15.62 2.53 7.14
N TYR A 139 -14.76 3.51 6.84
CA TYR A 139 -13.33 3.31 6.64
C TYR A 139 -12.53 4.56 7.01
N GLU A 140 -11.23 4.39 7.21
CA GLU A 140 -10.24 5.45 7.30
C GLU A 140 -9.39 5.45 6.04
N PHE A 141 -9.20 6.63 5.45
CA PHE A 141 -8.42 6.76 4.22
C PHE A 141 -7.00 7.23 4.52
N TYR A 142 -6.00 6.45 4.13
CA TYR A 142 -4.58 6.81 4.30
C TYR A 142 -3.87 6.97 2.96
N SER A 143 -2.99 7.96 2.86
CA SER A 143 -2.15 8.25 1.69
C SER A 143 -0.73 7.73 1.91
N ALA A 144 -0.20 6.94 1.00
CA ALA A 144 1.20 6.52 1.03
C ALA A 144 2.12 7.75 1.02
N THR A 145 1.87 8.74 0.17
CA THR A 145 2.67 9.96 0.09
C THR A 145 2.73 10.67 1.43
N GLU A 146 1.61 10.79 2.15
CA GLU A 146 1.59 11.37 3.48
C GLU A 146 2.40 10.54 4.47
N TYR A 147 2.22 9.22 4.51
CA TYR A 147 2.92 8.31 5.42
C TYR A 147 4.43 8.34 5.25
N TYR A 148 4.89 8.33 4.00
CA TYR A 148 6.30 8.41 3.65
C TYR A 148 6.90 9.79 3.96
N LYS A 149 6.20 10.89 3.65
CA LYS A 149 6.73 12.26 3.82
C LYS A 149 6.67 12.75 5.27
N SER A 150 5.64 12.36 6.03
CA SER A 150 5.48 12.75 7.44
C SER A 150 6.38 11.99 8.40
N GLY A 151 7.00 10.90 7.94
CA GLY A 151 7.87 10.05 8.73
C GLY A 151 7.13 8.95 9.52
N GLN A 152 5.83 8.76 9.29
CA GLN A 152 5.08 7.64 9.90
C GLN A 152 5.67 6.27 9.52
N PHE A 153 6.31 6.15 8.35
CA PHE A 153 7.05 4.96 7.95
C PHE A 153 8.55 4.98 8.28
N ASP A 154 9.11 6.03 8.89
CA ASP A 154 10.56 6.12 9.09
C ASP A 154 11.13 4.96 9.93
N ALA A 155 10.40 4.51 10.95
CA ALA A 155 10.82 3.38 11.78
C ALA A 155 10.90 2.08 10.97
N VAL A 156 9.89 1.78 10.14
CA VAL A 156 9.88 0.58 9.32
C VAL A 156 10.88 0.67 8.16
N LEU A 157 11.14 1.87 7.64
CA LEU A 157 12.13 2.09 6.58
C LEU A 157 13.56 1.91 7.09
N ARG A 158 13.85 2.37 8.32
CA ARG A 158 15.12 2.09 9.00
C ARG A 158 15.30 0.60 9.25
N LEU A 159 14.26 -0.09 9.72
CA LEU A 159 14.30 -1.54 9.89
C LEU A 159 14.49 -2.27 8.54
N ALA A 160 13.86 -1.81 7.46
CA ALA A 160 14.07 -2.35 6.13
C ALA A 160 15.50 -2.13 5.63
N CYS A 161 16.12 -1.01 6.00
CA CYS A 161 17.54 -0.74 5.73
C CYS A 161 18.45 -1.71 6.50
N GLU A 162 18.20 -1.92 7.80
CA GLU A 162 18.90 -2.91 8.62
C GLU A 162 18.73 -4.37 8.14
N ARG A 163 17.59 -4.65 7.52
CA ARG A 163 17.22 -5.99 7.01
C ARG A 163 17.30 -6.11 5.50
N TYR A 164 18.00 -5.19 4.84
CA TYR A 164 18.04 -5.11 3.38
C TYR A 164 18.39 -6.45 2.72
N ASP A 165 19.49 -7.07 3.14
CA ASP A 165 19.94 -8.35 2.58
C ASP A 165 18.93 -9.49 2.78
N ALA A 166 18.25 -9.52 3.93
CA ALA A 166 17.23 -10.51 4.21
C ALA A 166 15.99 -10.32 3.31
N ILE A 167 15.55 -9.06 3.13
CA ILE A 167 14.46 -8.71 2.21
C ILE A 167 14.84 -9.10 0.79
N MET A 168 16.04 -8.71 0.34
CA MET A 168 16.55 -9.05 -1.00
C MET A 168 16.63 -10.56 -1.22
N ALA A 169 17.14 -11.33 -0.25
CA ALA A 169 17.22 -12.79 -0.34
C ALA A 169 15.84 -13.46 -0.49
N VAL A 170 14.79 -12.90 0.10
CA VAL A 170 13.41 -13.36 -0.11
C VAL A 170 12.91 -12.96 -1.49
N MET A 171 13.11 -11.69 -1.87
CA MET A 171 12.59 -11.11 -3.10
C MET A 171 13.19 -11.76 -4.36
N LEU A 172 14.51 -11.92 -4.39
CA LEU A 172 15.25 -12.41 -5.56
C LEU A 172 14.82 -13.84 -5.97
N LYS A 173 14.45 -14.69 -5.01
CA LYS A 173 13.95 -16.07 -5.27
C LYS A 173 12.71 -16.10 -6.17
N SER A 174 11.93 -15.04 -6.19
CA SER A 174 10.71 -14.93 -7.00
C SER A 174 10.94 -14.30 -8.38
N LEU A 175 12.17 -13.89 -8.70
CA LEU A 175 12.50 -13.12 -9.89
C LEU A 175 13.36 -13.94 -10.86
N ARG A 176 13.21 -13.66 -12.16
CA ARG A 176 14.10 -14.17 -13.21
C ARG A 176 15.46 -13.49 -13.11
N GLU A 177 16.50 -14.16 -13.59
CA GLU A 177 17.91 -13.74 -13.49
C GLU A 177 18.14 -12.29 -13.95
N GLU A 178 17.63 -11.90 -15.12
CA GLU A 178 17.71 -10.53 -15.64
C GLU A 178 17.14 -9.48 -14.67
N ARG A 179 16.03 -9.80 -13.99
CA ARG A 179 15.41 -8.91 -13.01
C ARG A 179 16.14 -8.92 -11.68
N GLN A 180 16.80 -10.02 -11.31
CA GLN A 180 17.59 -10.08 -10.08
C GLN A 180 18.74 -9.07 -10.09
N GLN A 181 19.39 -8.88 -11.25
CA GLN A 181 20.52 -7.96 -11.42
C GLN A 181 20.13 -6.48 -11.26
N THR A 182 18.87 -6.14 -11.50
CA THR A 182 18.37 -4.75 -11.52
C THR A 182 17.37 -4.46 -10.39
N TYR A 183 17.09 -5.44 -9.53
CA TYR A 183 16.10 -5.29 -8.47
C TYR A 183 16.69 -4.57 -7.26
N SER A 184 15.88 -3.69 -6.68
CA SER A 184 16.04 -3.17 -5.32
C SER A 184 14.67 -3.15 -4.64
N CYS A 185 14.65 -3.29 -3.32
CA CYS A 185 13.46 -3.04 -2.51
C CYS A 185 13.21 -1.55 -2.30
N PHE A 186 14.23 -0.70 -2.32
CA PHE A 186 14.11 0.76 -2.27
C PHE A 186 14.01 1.34 -3.68
N LEU A 187 13.06 2.26 -3.88
CA LEU A 187 12.86 3.06 -5.07
C LEU A 187 13.15 4.52 -4.71
N PRO A 188 14.32 5.06 -5.05
CA PRO A 188 14.65 6.45 -4.78
C PRO A 188 13.70 7.41 -5.51
N ILE A 189 13.41 8.55 -4.89
CA ILE A 189 12.82 9.71 -5.58
C ILE A 189 13.98 10.58 -6.06
N HIS A 190 14.11 10.74 -7.38
CA HIS A 190 15.20 11.53 -7.96
C HIS A 190 15.17 12.97 -7.43
N PRO A 191 16.27 13.50 -6.84
CA PRO A 191 16.25 14.79 -6.15
C PRO A 191 15.89 15.97 -7.05
N GLU A 192 16.32 15.95 -8.31
CA GLU A 192 16.07 17.03 -9.27
C GLU A 192 14.77 16.85 -10.08
N THR A 193 14.49 15.64 -10.59
CA THR A 193 13.34 15.41 -11.49
C THR A 193 12.06 14.99 -10.76
N GLY A 194 12.17 14.52 -9.51
CA GLY A 194 11.06 13.98 -8.73
C GLY A 194 10.51 12.64 -9.24
N ARG A 195 11.21 11.96 -10.16
CA ARG A 195 10.81 10.64 -10.68
C ARG A 195 11.13 9.54 -9.66
N VAL A 196 10.25 8.55 -9.56
CA VAL A 196 10.52 7.28 -8.87
C VAL A 196 11.47 6.45 -9.73
N LEU A 197 12.65 6.14 -9.19
CA LEU A 197 13.71 5.43 -9.90
C LEU A 197 13.64 3.92 -9.64
N TYR A 198 13.88 3.16 -10.69
CA TYR A 198 13.93 1.69 -10.66
C TYR A 198 15.35 1.22 -10.97
N VAL A 199 16.26 1.52 -10.05
CA VAL A 199 17.71 1.26 -10.18
C VAL A 199 18.19 0.31 -9.08
N PRO A 200 19.26 -0.48 -9.32
CA PRO A 200 19.90 -1.24 -8.26
C PRO A 200 20.60 -0.31 -7.27
N MET A 201 20.74 -0.74 -6.02
CA MET A 201 21.51 0.01 -5.02
C MET A 201 22.99 -0.37 -5.14
N LYS A 202 23.87 0.64 -5.15
CA LYS A 202 25.32 0.46 -4.97
C LYS A 202 25.66 0.15 -3.52
N GLU A 203 25.00 0.86 -2.60
CA GLU A 203 25.19 0.70 -1.16
C GLU A 203 23.87 0.90 -0.43
N VAL A 204 23.67 0.15 0.65
CA VAL A 204 22.62 0.37 1.64
C VAL A 204 23.28 0.40 3.01
N ASN A 205 23.34 1.58 3.63
CA ASN A 205 24.02 1.79 4.90
C ASN A 205 22.98 1.85 6.03
N ALA A 206 22.86 0.73 6.75
CA ALA A 206 21.93 0.56 7.87
C ALA A 206 22.23 1.49 9.05
N LYS A 207 23.51 1.83 9.28
CA LYS A 207 23.93 2.66 10.41
C LYS A 207 23.44 4.10 10.24
N ASP A 208 23.64 4.65 9.05
CA ASP A 208 23.30 6.03 8.73
C ASP A 208 21.86 6.14 8.18
N GLY A 209 21.25 5.02 7.79
CA GLY A 209 19.92 4.96 7.22
C GLY A 209 19.87 5.56 5.83
N THR A 210 20.85 5.24 4.98
CA THR A 210 21.00 5.83 3.64
C THR A 210 21.13 4.77 2.56
N ILE A 211 20.83 5.16 1.32
CA ILE A 211 21.05 4.38 0.11
C ILE A 211 21.89 5.17 -0.89
N THR A 212 22.77 4.49 -1.62
CA THR A 212 23.57 5.06 -2.71
C THR A 212 23.25 4.37 -4.02
N PHE A 213 23.05 5.14 -5.09
CA PHE A 213 22.68 4.64 -6.42
C PHE A 213 23.14 5.61 -7.51
N ASP A 214 23.19 5.13 -8.75
CA ASP A 214 23.37 5.98 -9.94
C ASP A 214 22.02 6.29 -10.58
N ASP A 215 21.84 7.52 -11.06
CA ASP A 215 20.72 7.88 -11.92
C ASP A 215 20.91 7.39 -13.37
N GLU A 216 19.96 7.74 -14.25
CA GLU A 216 19.99 7.34 -15.65
C GLU A 216 21.16 7.94 -16.46
N ASP A 217 21.76 9.02 -15.96
CA ASP A 217 22.93 9.70 -16.56
C ASP A 217 24.26 9.23 -15.95
N GLY A 218 24.21 8.31 -14.97
CA GLY A 218 25.37 7.76 -14.28
C GLY A 218 25.91 8.65 -13.15
N ARG A 219 25.17 9.68 -12.73
CA ARG A 219 25.53 10.50 -11.56
C ARG A 219 25.13 9.77 -10.29
N GLU A 220 26.06 9.73 -9.34
CA GLU A 220 25.86 9.07 -8.06
C GLU A 220 25.12 9.98 -7.06
N TRP A 221 24.18 9.39 -6.33
CA TRP A 221 23.37 10.03 -5.32
C TRP A 221 23.36 9.20 -4.04
N THR A 222 23.42 9.87 -2.88
CA THR A 222 23.18 9.26 -1.58
C THR A 222 22.02 9.96 -0.90
N LEU A 223 20.97 9.20 -0.56
CA LEU A 223 19.74 9.72 0.06
C LEU A 223 19.43 9.00 1.37
N PRO A 224 18.82 9.67 2.36
CA PRO A 224 18.25 8.97 3.51
C PRO A 224 17.07 8.10 3.07
N VAL A 225 16.81 7.00 3.77
CA VAL A 225 15.62 6.15 3.53
C VAL A 225 14.33 6.75 4.10
N THR A 226 14.43 7.90 4.77
CA THR A 226 13.34 8.56 5.51
C THR A 226 12.93 9.89 4.88
N GLY A 227 11.82 10.47 5.33
CA GLY A 227 11.39 11.81 4.89
C GLY A 227 10.95 11.87 3.43
N GLY A 228 10.35 10.79 2.93
CA GLY A 228 9.80 10.71 1.58
C GLY A 228 10.81 10.73 0.44
N GLN A 229 12.10 10.51 0.72
CA GLN A 229 13.16 10.47 -0.30
C GLN A 229 13.21 9.13 -1.06
N VAL A 230 12.57 8.10 -0.53
CA VAL A 230 12.47 6.78 -1.13
C VAL A 230 11.05 6.25 -0.90
N LYS A 231 10.61 5.31 -1.73
CA LYS A 231 9.51 4.39 -1.38
C LYS A 231 9.96 2.95 -1.50
N LEU A 232 9.35 2.05 -0.74
CA LEU A 232 9.55 0.63 -0.94
C LEU A 232 8.83 0.17 -2.20
N LYS A 233 9.39 -0.82 -2.89
CA LYS A 233 8.73 -1.48 -4.00
C LYS A 233 7.56 -2.33 -3.48
N TRP A 234 6.50 -2.46 -4.27
CA TRP A 234 5.20 -2.96 -3.82
C TRP A 234 5.22 -4.18 -2.87
N LYS A 235 5.97 -5.27 -3.13
CA LYS A 235 6.00 -6.45 -2.22
C LYS A 235 6.63 -6.11 -0.86
N PRO A 236 7.85 -5.57 -0.79
CA PRO A 236 8.39 -5.03 0.45
C PRO A 236 7.50 -3.96 1.11
N ASP A 237 6.92 -3.05 0.33
CA ASP A 237 6.01 -2.00 0.79
C ASP A 237 4.78 -2.59 1.50
N PHE A 238 4.21 -3.65 0.93
CA PHE A 238 3.08 -4.37 1.48
C PHE A 238 3.41 -4.97 2.85
N GLY A 239 4.53 -5.67 2.97
CA GLY A 239 4.99 -6.22 4.25
C GLY A 239 5.36 -5.15 5.27
N ALA A 240 5.95 -4.04 4.83
CA ALA A 240 6.29 -2.91 5.69
C ALA A 240 5.04 -2.21 6.24
N ARG A 241 4.01 -2.03 5.41
CA ARG A 241 2.71 -1.47 5.80
C ARG A 241 2.04 -2.33 6.88
N TRP A 242 2.01 -3.65 6.70
CA TRP A 242 1.51 -4.57 7.72
C TRP A 242 2.25 -4.46 9.04
N ALA A 243 3.58 -4.37 9.01
CA ALA A 243 4.39 -4.23 10.20
C ALA A 243 4.23 -2.86 10.88
N ALA A 244 4.11 -1.78 10.10
CA ALA A 244 4.01 -0.41 10.60
C ALA A 244 2.63 -0.10 11.20
N LEU A 245 1.57 -0.60 10.57
CA LEU A 245 0.19 -0.36 10.99
C LEU A 245 -0.35 -1.44 11.95
N ASP A 246 0.42 -2.52 12.16
CA ASP A 246 -0.01 -3.73 12.87
C ASP A 246 -1.31 -4.28 12.25
N VAL A 247 -1.26 -4.71 10.99
CA VAL A 247 -2.46 -5.16 10.25
C VAL A 247 -2.77 -6.61 10.56
N ASP A 248 -4.02 -6.90 10.93
CA ASP A 248 -4.43 -8.24 11.33
C ASP A 248 -5.00 -9.04 10.16
N PHE A 249 -5.63 -8.35 9.20
CA PHE A 249 -6.27 -8.96 8.06
C PHE A 249 -6.32 -8.02 6.84
N GLU A 250 -5.84 -8.50 5.71
CA GLU A 250 -5.99 -7.84 4.41
C GLU A 250 -6.26 -8.87 3.32
N MET A 251 -7.26 -8.60 2.48
CA MET A 251 -7.47 -9.36 1.25
C MET A 251 -6.67 -8.75 0.12
N TYR A 252 -6.21 -9.60 -0.80
CA TYR A 252 -5.57 -9.17 -2.03
C TYR A 252 -6.06 -10.00 -3.22
N GLY A 253 -5.97 -9.43 -4.43
CA GLY A 253 -6.31 -10.12 -5.67
C GLY A 253 -5.40 -11.31 -5.96
N LYS A 254 -5.85 -12.23 -6.83
CA LYS A 254 -5.13 -13.47 -7.21
C LYS A 254 -3.69 -13.23 -7.69
N ASP A 255 -3.40 -12.06 -8.25
CA ASP A 255 -2.12 -11.75 -8.87
C ASP A 255 -1.00 -11.39 -7.86
N HIS A 256 -1.31 -11.36 -6.56
CA HIS A 256 -0.38 -11.05 -5.48
C HIS A 256 0.08 -12.30 -4.73
#